data_AF-X1HHF4-F1
#
_entry.id   AF-X1HHF4-F1
#
_cell.length_a   1.000
_cell.length_b   1.000
_cell.length_c   1.000
_cell.angle_alpha   90.00
_cell.angle_beta   90.00
_cell.angle_gamma   90.00
#
_symmetry.space_group_name_H-M   'P 1'
#
loop_
_entity.id
_entity.type
_entity.pdbx_description
1 polymer ?
#
loop_
_entity_poly.entity_id
_entity_poly.type
_entity_poly.pdbx_seq_one_letter_code
_entity_poly.pdbx_strand_id
1 'polypeptide(L)'
;RLDETLAFGLEDSAPAGAATIYAAHPGERPVFSAGVLVEGWAERGDGIWEADLPKGLESVNSLYDGEGMLPRARGQGFVPAAEGTPWTMSYPEGAVPGDLDVEHAELAIVPHYPWAMSVLPVERMDPETRTVEVAVPGTYPLDQPTFGRFPEGSAWIENVLDVLDEPGEWCVDRKAGKLYLMSKKDEPGDIFAPVLTELVRVEGEIDYAGPEDTPVRNLVFRGLTFTH
;
A
#
# COMPACT_ATOMS: atom_id res chain seq x y z
N ARG A 1 -7.34 19.06 -6.09
CA ARG A 1 -6.16 18.32 -5.60
C ARG A 1 -5.74 18.90 -4.27
N LEU A 2 -5.30 18.08 -3.33
CA LEU A 2 -4.76 18.44 -2.04
C LEU A 2 -3.25 18.22 -2.07
N ASP A 3 -2.50 19.29 -1.79
CA ASP A 3 -1.03 19.23 -1.64
C ASP A 3 -0.63 19.25 -0.15
N GLU A 4 -1.61 19.48 0.73
CA GLU A 4 -1.51 19.41 2.19
C GLU A 4 -2.85 18.92 2.77
N THR A 5 -2.81 18.39 3.99
CA THR A 5 -4.00 17.93 4.71
C THR A 5 -4.95 19.09 4.98
N LEU A 6 -6.23 18.92 4.64
CA LEU A 6 -7.26 19.89 5.01
C LEU A 6 -7.61 19.74 6.49
N ALA A 7 -7.16 20.68 7.31
CA ALA A 7 -7.37 20.67 8.75
C ALA A 7 -8.59 21.52 9.15
N PHE A 8 -9.41 20.97 10.04
CA PHE A 8 -10.51 21.67 10.72
C PHE A 8 -10.24 21.71 12.22
N GLY A 9 -10.21 22.92 12.78
CA GLY A 9 -9.91 23.21 14.17
C GLY A 9 -11.13 23.67 14.97
N LEU A 10 -10.88 24.11 16.21
CA LEU A 10 -11.94 24.60 17.11
C LEU A 10 -12.70 25.79 16.51
N GLU A 11 -12.00 26.64 15.75
CA GLU A 11 -12.52 27.79 15.02
C GLU A 11 -13.59 27.43 13.98
N ASP A 12 -13.59 26.21 13.48
CA ASP A 12 -14.55 25.73 12.48
C ASP A 12 -15.85 25.21 13.12
N SER A 13 -15.89 25.10 14.45
CA SER A 13 -17.05 24.60 15.16
C SER A 13 -18.26 25.51 14.98
N ALA A 14 -19.38 24.94 14.55
CA ALA A 14 -20.64 25.68 14.54
C ALA A 14 -21.23 25.77 15.96
N PRO A 15 -21.90 26.89 16.32
CA PRO A 15 -22.52 27.04 17.64
C PRO A 15 -23.64 26.01 17.85
N ALA A 16 -24.00 25.80 19.12
CA ALA A 16 -25.07 24.87 19.47
C ALA A 16 -26.38 25.20 18.72
N GLY A 17 -26.97 24.18 18.09
CA GLY A 17 -28.18 24.34 17.27
C GLY A 17 -27.93 24.76 15.82
N ALA A 18 -26.67 24.96 15.40
CA ALA A 18 -26.26 25.19 14.02
C ALA A 18 -25.29 24.11 13.53
N ALA A 19 -25.09 24.05 12.21
CA ALA A 19 -24.10 23.18 11.58
C ALA A 19 -23.46 23.89 10.39
N THR A 20 -22.16 23.66 10.20
CA THR A 20 -21.43 24.04 8.98
C THR A 20 -21.44 22.85 8.03
N ILE A 21 -22.01 23.03 6.83
CA ILE A 21 -22.20 21.94 5.87
C ILE A 21 -21.33 22.17 4.64
N TYR A 22 -20.36 21.27 4.44
CA TYR A 22 -19.57 21.15 3.22
C TYR A 22 -20.25 20.12 2.31
N ALA A 23 -20.84 20.58 1.21
CA ALA A 23 -21.63 19.71 0.35
C ALA A 23 -21.26 19.88 -1.13
N ALA A 24 -21.36 18.78 -1.86
CA ALA A 24 -21.36 18.82 -3.31
C ALA A 24 -22.50 19.70 -3.83
N HIS A 25 -22.20 20.50 -4.85
CA HIS A 25 -23.24 21.18 -5.62
C HIS A 25 -24.13 20.13 -6.31
N PRO A 26 -25.47 20.35 -6.40
CA PRO A 26 -26.37 19.35 -6.98
C PRO A 26 -25.95 18.90 -8.39
N GLY A 27 -25.87 17.57 -8.57
CA GLY A 27 -25.45 16.94 -9.82
C GLY A 27 -23.94 16.81 -10.02
N GLU A 28 -23.13 17.43 -9.16
CA GLU A 28 -21.68 17.36 -9.22
C GLU A 28 -21.12 16.29 -8.27
N ARG A 29 -19.90 15.86 -8.55
CA ARG A 29 -19.15 14.87 -7.78
C ARG A 29 -17.75 15.42 -7.46
N PRO A 30 -17.62 16.36 -6.51
CA PRO A 30 -16.33 16.94 -6.17
C PRO A 30 -15.41 15.88 -5.59
N VAL A 31 -14.16 15.89 -6.06
CA VAL A 31 -13.11 14.94 -5.66
C VAL A 31 -11.98 15.68 -4.95
N PHE A 32 -11.76 15.30 -3.69
CA PHE A 32 -10.57 15.61 -2.94
C PHE A 32 -9.57 14.48 -3.18
N SER A 33 -8.50 14.79 -3.90
CA SER A 33 -7.46 13.84 -4.28
C SER A 33 -6.10 14.36 -3.86
N ALA A 34 -5.30 13.53 -3.19
CA ALA A 34 -3.87 13.76 -2.99
C ALA A 34 -3.02 12.96 -3.97
N GLY A 35 -3.59 12.56 -5.11
CA GLY A 35 -2.89 11.88 -6.18
C GLY A 35 -2.11 12.88 -7.03
N VAL A 36 -0.84 12.59 -7.28
CA VAL A 36 -0.04 13.23 -8.33
C VAL A 36 0.09 12.28 -9.52
N LEU A 37 -0.01 12.84 -10.72
CA LEU A 37 0.18 12.09 -11.95
C LEU A 37 1.64 11.60 -12.02
N VAL A 38 1.83 10.32 -12.32
CA VAL A 38 3.13 9.75 -12.66
C VAL A 38 3.37 9.99 -14.15
N GLU A 39 4.38 10.78 -14.46
CA GLU A 39 4.73 11.20 -15.82
C GLU A 39 6.06 10.56 -16.27
N GLY A 40 6.37 10.66 -17.57
CA GLY A 40 7.68 10.25 -18.09
C GLY A 40 7.86 8.75 -18.26
N TRP A 41 6.77 8.02 -18.51
CA TRP A 41 6.82 6.59 -18.80
C TRP A 41 7.66 6.29 -20.04
N ALA A 42 8.56 5.31 -19.93
CA ALA A 42 9.37 4.79 -21.01
C ALA A 42 9.21 3.26 -21.11
N GLU A 43 9.09 2.75 -22.33
CA GLU A 43 8.98 1.31 -22.57
C GLU A 43 10.31 0.62 -22.24
N ARG A 44 10.25 -0.42 -21.40
CA ARG A 44 11.40 -1.25 -21.02
C ARG A 44 11.44 -2.57 -21.79
N GLY A 45 10.32 -2.98 -22.36
CA GLY A 45 10.12 -4.25 -23.06
C GLY A 45 9.14 -5.17 -22.32
N ASP A 46 8.67 -6.21 -23.01
CA ASP A 46 7.76 -7.24 -22.44
C ASP A 46 6.47 -6.67 -21.79
N GLY A 47 5.99 -5.53 -22.28
CA GLY A 47 4.81 -4.83 -21.73
C GLY A 47 5.08 -4.05 -20.44
N ILE A 48 6.32 -4.03 -19.97
CA ILE A 48 6.76 -3.29 -18.79
C ILE A 48 7.19 -1.88 -19.19
N TRP A 49 6.68 -0.91 -18.44
CA TRP A 49 7.01 0.50 -18.51
C TRP A 49 7.68 0.95 -17.23
N GLU A 50 8.61 1.90 -17.35
CA GLU A 50 9.28 2.51 -16.20
C GLU A 50 9.08 4.03 -16.15
N ALA A 51 8.99 4.58 -14.95
CA ALA A 51 8.93 6.02 -14.71
C ALA A 51 9.68 6.39 -13.42
N ASP A 52 10.10 7.65 -13.31
CA ASP A 52 10.62 8.18 -12.04
C ASP A 52 9.48 8.31 -11.02
N LEU A 53 9.79 8.08 -9.74
CA LEU A 53 8.88 8.45 -8.66
C LEU A 53 8.58 9.96 -8.73
N PRO A 54 7.33 10.37 -8.46
CA PRO A 54 7.00 11.79 -8.35
C PRO A 54 7.90 12.51 -7.35
N LYS A 55 8.27 13.75 -7.69
CA LYS A 55 9.19 14.55 -6.89
C LYS A 55 8.74 14.64 -5.43
N GLY A 56 9.64 14.31 -4.51
CA GLY A 56 9.41 14.38 -3.06
C GLY A 56 8.92 13.07 -2.45
N LEU A 57 8.67 12.04 -3.26
CA LEU A 57 8.38 10.69 -2.79
C LEU A 57 9.64 9.83 -2.81
N GLU A 58 9.90 9.15 -1.69
CA GLU A 58 10.96 8.13 -1.59
C GLU A 58 10.42 6.72 -1.92
N SER A 59 9.11 6.52 -1.77
CA SER A 59 8.40 5.28 -2.09
C SER A 59 6.91 5.56 -2.20
N VAL A 60 6.18 4.61 -2.77
CA VAL A 60 4.71 4.56 -2.76
C VAL A 60 4.25 3.15 -2.37
N ASN A 61 3.07 3.06 -1.75
CA ASN A 61 2.47 1.78 -1.33
C ASN A 61 1.21 1.43 -2.13
N SER A 62 0.64 2.41 -2.85
CA SER A 62 -0.48 2.23 -3.76
C SER A 62 -0.30 3.10 -5.01
N LEU A 63 -0.78 2.61 -6.13
CA LEU A 63 -0.97 3.35 -7.37
C LEU A 63 -2.43 3.21 -7.80
N TYR A 64 -2.93 4.19 -8.54
CA TYR A 64 -4.31 4.21 -9.01
C TYR A 64 -4.37 4.56 -10.49
N ASP A 65 -5.30 3.94 -11.21
CA ASP A 65 -5.73 4.37 -12.53
C ASP A 65 -7.19 4.88 -12.48
N GLY A 66 -7.79 5.16 -13.65
CA GLY A 66 -9.19 5.59 -13.74
C GLY A 66 -10.23 4.55 -13.28
N GLU A 67 -9.84 3.29 -13.07
CA GLU A 67 -10.70 2.20 -12.60
C GLU A 67 -10.57 1.95 -11.09
N GLY A 68 -9.42 2.28 -10.50
CA GLY A 68 -9.19 2.19 -9.06
C GLY A 68 -7.73 1.90 -8.71
N MET A 69 -7.53 1.24 -7.57
CA MET A 69 -6.19 0.86 -7.11
C MET A 69 -5.62 -0.26 -7.99
N LEU A 70 -4.38 -0.09 -8.41
CA LEU A 70 -3.62 -1.08 -9.17
C LEU A 70 -3.03 -2.15 -8.24
N PRO A 71 -3.05 -3.44 -8.63
CA PRO A 71 -2.41 -4.50 -7.87
C PRO A 71 -0.89 -4.32 -7.83
N ARG A 72 -0.25 -4.62 -6.71
CA ARG A 72 1.21 -4.74 -6.65
C ARG A 72 1.61 -6.06 -7.32
N ALA A 73 2.79 -6.07 -7.95
CA ALA A 73 3.42 -7.29 -8.46
C ALA A 73 3.45 -8.35 -7.36
N ARG A 74 2.78 -9.48 -7.59
CA ARG A 74 2.55 -10.50 -6.59
C ARG A 74 2.83 -11.89 -7.16
N GLY A 75 3.80 -12.57 -6.56
CA GLY A 75 4.11 -13.95 -6.88
C GLY A 75 3.00 -14.93 -6.46
N GLN A 76 3.05 -16.13 -7.03
CA GLN A 76 2.13 -17.21 -6.67
C GLN A 76 2.17 -17.50 -5.16
N GLY A 77 1.00 -17.59 -4.54
CA GLY A 77 0.92 -17.90 -3.13
C GLY A 77 1.24 -19.36 -2.80
N PHE A 78 1.86 -19.57 -1.64
CA PHE A 78 2.27 -20.87 -1.11
C PHE A 78 2.07 -20.95 0.40
N VAL A 79 2.25 -22.15 0.96
CA VAL A 79 2.23 -22.39 2.42
C VAL A 79 3.67 -22.64 2.88
N PRO A 80 4.12 -22.03 3.99
CA PRO A 80 5.45 -22.30 4.55
C PRO A 80 5.72 -23.80 4.74
N ALA A 81 6.94 -24.24 4.45
CA ALA A 81 7.28 -25.66 4.36
C ALA A 81 7.54 -26.34 5.71
N ALA A 82 7.85 -25.56 6.75
CA ALA A 82 8.17 -26.01 8.09
C ALA A 82 7.89 -24.90 9.12
N GLU A 83 8.06 -25.24 10.41
CA GLU A 83 8.04 -24.27 11.50
C GLU A 83 9.07 -23.16 11.27
N GLY A 84 8.68 -21.95 11.62
CA GLY A 84 9.43 -20.73 11.37
C GLY A 84 9.76 -20.03 12.67
N THR A 85 10.40 -18.87 12.54
CA THR A 85 10.56 -17.92 13.64
C THR A 85 9.93 -16.59 13.23
N PRO A 86 9.81 -15.60 14.11
CA PRO A 86 9.46 -14.24 13.70
C PRO A 86 10.40 -13.64 12.64
N TRP A 87 11.59 -14.19 12.43
CA TRP A 87 12.62 -13.67 11.53
C TRP A 87 12.83 -14.50 10.27
N THR A 88 12.36 -15.75 10.25
CA THR A 88 12.71 -16.69 9.19
C THR A 88 11.53 -17.58 8.85
N MET A 89 11.25 -17.69 7.55
CA MET A 89 10.27 -18.59 6.96
C MET A 89 10.98 -19.61 6.07
N SER A 90 10.47 -20.83 6.01
CA SER A 90 10.86 -21.79 4.97
C SER A 90 9.78 -21.88 3.89
N TYR A 91 10.17 -22.07 2.63
CA TYR A 91 9.24 -22.17 1.50
C TYR A 91 9.37 -23.50 0.73
N PRO A 92 8.31 -23.96 0.06
CA PRO A 92 8.36 -25.17 -0.77
C PRO A 92 9.31 -25.03 -1.96
N GLU A 93 9.82 -26.14 -2.47
CA GLU A 93 10.60 -26.13 -3.72
C GLU A 93 9.75 -25.57 -4.87
N GLY A 94 10.32 -24.65 -5.65
CA GLY A 94 9.65 -24.01 -6.78
C GLY A 94 8.62 -22.93 -6.41
N ALA A 95 8.45 -22.60 -5.13
CA ALA A 95 7.48 -21.58 -4.71
C ALA A 95 7.95 -20.13 -4.94
N VAL A 96 9.26 -19.92 -5.06
CA VAL A 96 9.87 -18.61 -5.31
C VAL A 96 10.93 -18.76 -6.40
N PRO A 97 11.10 -17.79 -7.32
CA PRO A 97 12.19 -17.81 -8.29
C PRO A 97 13.55 -17.95 -7.61
N GLY A 98 14.44 -18.78 -8.16
CA GLY A 98 15.72 -19.11 -7.54
C GLY A 98 16.76 -17.99 -7.63
N ASP A 99 16.59 -17.09 -8.60
CA ASP A 99 17.44 -15.93 -8.91
C ASP A 99 16.76 -14.59 -8.60
N LEU A 100 15.68 -14.61 -7.78
CA LEU A 100 14.92 -13.43 -7.38
C LEU A 100 15.82 -12.33 -6.79
N ASP A 101 15.65 -11.09 -7.28
CA ASP A 101 16.32 -9.92 -6.70
C ASP A 101 15.65 -9.53 -5.37
N VAL A 102 16.40 -9.69 -4.27
CA VAL A 102 15.85 -9.49 -2.92
C VAL A 102 15.83 -8.03 -2.47
N GLU A 103 16.53 -7.10 -3.13
CA GLU A 103 16.77 -5.72 -2.65
C GLU A 103 15.45 -4.98 -2.30
N HIS A 104 14.37 -5.28 -3.02
CA HIS A 104 13.05 -4.68 -2.82
C HIS A 104 11.92 -5.68 -2.59
N ALA A 105 12.26 -6.95 -2.40
CA ALA A 105 11.30 -8.01 -2.14
C ALA A 105 10.61 -7.83 -0.79
N GLU A 106 9.32 -8.09 -0.77
CA GLU A 106 8.51 -8.10 0.44
C GLU A 106 7.86 -9.46 0.62
N LEU A 107 7.96 -10.04 1.81
CA LEU A 107 7.21 -11.21 2.20
C LEU A 107 5.86 -10.76 2.76
N ALA A 108 4.79 -11.01 2.02
CA ALA A 108 3.43 -10.92 2.52
C ALA A 108 3.03 -12.29 3.09
N ILE A 109 2.61 -12.34 4.35
CA ILE A 109 2.31 -13.59 5.04
C ILE A 109 1.19 -13.45 6.07
N VAL A 110 0.26 -14.40 6.05
CA VAL A 110 -0.61 -14.77 7.16
C VAL A 110 0.16 -15.80 8.00
N PRO A 111 0.66 -15.43 9.19
CA PRO A 111 1.58 -16.26 9.97
C PRO A 111 0.84 -17.27 10.86
N HIS A 112 1.55 -17.89 11.80
CA HIS A 112 1.05 -18.91 12.75
C HIS A 112 -0.37 -18.66 13.28
N TYR A 113 -0.66 -17.39 13.63
CA TYR A 113 -2.01 -16.98 14.00
C TYR A 113 -2.68 -16.14 12.90
N PRO A 114 -3.75 -16.65 12.27
CA PRO A 114 -4.32 -16.11 11.02
C PRO A 114 -5.18 -14.85 11.17
N TRP A 115 -5.15 -14.19 12.33
CA TRP A 115 -5.79 -12.88 12.53
C TRP A 115 -4.85 -11.71 12.23
N ALA A 116 -3.59 -12.00 11.88
CA ALA A 116 -2.61 -11.02 11.44
C ALA A 116 -2.20 -11.30 9.98
N MET A 117 -1.80 -10.24 9.28
CA MET A 117 -1.01 -10.32 8.06
C MET A 117 0.16 -9.37 8.22
N SER A 118 1.34 -9.80 7.80
CA SER A 118 2.55 -8.98 7.79
C SER A 118 3.02 -8.79 6.35
N VAL A 119 3.48 -7.59 6.02
CA VAL A 119 4.24 -7.31 4.80
C VAL A 119 5.62 -6.88 5.27
N LEU A 120 6.61 -7.74 5.05
CA LEU A 120 7.92 -7.67 5.69
C LEU A 120 9.01 -7.52 4.62
N PRO A 121 9.88 -6.50 4.67
CA PRO A 121 11.03 -6.45 3.78
C PRO A 121 11.89 -7.69 3.94
N VAL A 122 12.28 -8.28 2.81
CA VAL A 122 13.20 -9.43 2.77
C VAL A 122 14.63 -8.91 2.92
N GLU A 123 15.36 -9.44 3.89
CA GLU A 123 16.79 -9.15 4.07
C GLU A 123 17.64 -10.11 3.23
N ARG A 124 17.25 -11.39 3.20
CA ARG A 124 18.02 -12.43 2.51
C ARG A 124 17.13 -13.59 2.11
N MET A 125 17.42 -14.19 0.97
CA MET A 125 16.87 -15.49 0.56
C MET A 125 17.99 -16.48 0.27
N ASP A 126 17.75 -17.74 0.62
CA ASP A 126 18.65 -18.84 0.35
C ASP A 126 17.90 -19.95 -0.40
N PRO A 127 18.15 -20.13 -1.70
CA PRO A 127 17.47 -21.15 -2.51
C PRO A 127 17.93 -22.58 -2.20
N GLU A 128 19.12 -22.78 -1.62
CA GLU A 128 19.60 -24.12 -1.25
C GLU A 128 18.87 -24.62 0.00
N THR A 129 18.74 -23.77 1.01
CA THR A 129 18.01 -24.10 2.26
C THR A 129 16.51 -23.82 2.16
N ARG A 130 16.06 -23.10 1.12
CA ARG A 130 14.69 -22.61 0.89
C ARG A 130 14.18 -21.79 2.06
N THR A 131 14.97 -20.79 2.46
CA THR A 131 14.64 -19.89 3.56
C THR A 131 14.56 -18.43 3.11
N VAL A 132 13.63 -17.69 3.73
CA VAL A 132 13.50 -16.23 3.64
C VAL A 132 13.78 -15.67 5.02
N GLU A 133 14.71 -14.73 5.11
CA GLU A 133 15.02 -13.95 6.30
C GLU A 133 14.50 -12.52 6.09
N VAL A 134 13.76 -12.01 7.06
CA VAL A 134 13.14 -10.66 6.99
C VAL A 134 13.92 -9.64 7.79
N ALA A 135 13.90 -8.38 7.36
CA ALA A 135 14.63 -7.29 8.01
C ALA A 135 14.00 -6.82 9.33
N VAL A 136 12.71 -7.10 9.52
CA VAL A 136 11.96 -6.78 10.75
C VAL A 136 11.14 -7.99 11.18
N PRO A 137 10.99 -8.24 12.49
CA PRO A 137 10.33 -9.45 12.95
C PRO A 137 8.83 -9.38 12.68
N GLY A 138 8.25 -10.50 12.25
CA GLY A 138 6.82 -10.70 12.28
C GLY A 138 6.28 -10.69 13.72
N THR A 139 5.00 -10.35 13.87
CA THR A 139 4.30 -10.41 15.17
C THR A 139 4.25 -11.83 15.74
N TYR A 140 4.25 -12.83 14.86
CA TYR A 140 4.18 -14.26 15.18
C TYR A 140 5.20 -15.05 14.34
N PRO A 141 5.48 -16.32 14.69
CA PRO A 141 6.29 -17.19 13.84
C PRO A 141 5.80 -17.21 12.39
N LEU A 142 6.74 -17.06 11.46
CA LEU A 142 6.48 -17.02 10.02
C LEU A 142 6.36 -18.44 9.47
N ASP A 143 5.31 -19.14 9.88
CA ASP A 143 5.00 -20.50 9.47
C ASP A 143 3.51 -20.69 9.14
N GLN A 144 3.13 -21.95 8.91
CA GLN A 144 1.77 -22.30 8.52
C GLN A 144 0.75 -21.84 9.59
N PRO A 145 -0.35 -21.19 9.17
CA PRO A 145 -1.43 -20.84 10.08
C PRO A 145 -2.02 -22.06 10.81
N THR A 146 -2.27 -21.89 12.11
CA THR A 146 -2.83 -22.92 13.00
C THR A 146 -4.28 -23.32 12.69
N PHE A 147 -5.04 -22.45 12.02
CA PHE A 147 -6.40 -22.71 11.55
C PHE A 147 -6.74 -21.83 10.35
N GLY A 148 -7.92 -22.03 9.77
CA GLY A 148 -8.33 -21.37 8.53
C GLY A 148 -7.95 -22.18 7.30
N ARG A 149 -8.50 -21.79 6.14
CA ARG A 149 -8.25 -22.45 4.86
C ARG A 149 -7.68 -21.43 3.88
N PHE A 150 -6.45 -21.68 3.43
CA PHE A 150 -5.70 -20.82 2.52
C PHE A 150 -5.44 -21.56 1.20
N PRO A 151 -6.45 -21.71 0.33
CA PRO A 151 -6.34 -22.52 -0.87
C PRO A 151 -5.33 -21.96 -1.88
N GLU A 152 -5.07 -20.66 -1.83
CA GLU A 152 -4.10 -19.94 -2.68
C GLU A 152 -2.76 -19.71 -1.94
N GLY A 153 -2.54 -20.36 -0.79
CA GLY A 153 -1.39 -20.12 0.06
C GLY A 153 -1.60 -19.06 1.13
N SER A 154 -0.72 -19.07 2.12
CA SER A 154 -0.70 -18.12 3.24
C SER A 154 0.50 -17.17 3.18
N ALA A 155 1.38 -17.30 2.20
CA ALA A 155 2.53 -16.43 1.98
C ALA A 155 2.79 -16.23 0.47
N TRP A 156 3.37 -15.09 0.10
CA TRP A 156 3.88 -14.80 -1.24
C TRP A 156 4.93 -13.69 -1.20
N ILE A 157 5.68 -13.53 -2.29
CA ILE A 157 6.61 -12.42 -2.48
C ILE A 157 5.94 -11.32 -3.31
N GLU A 158 6.12 -10.05 -2.94
CA GLU A 158 5.65 -8.88 -3.68
C GLU A 158 6.79 -7.90 -3.99
N ASN A 159 6.46 -6.90 -4.84
CA ASN A 159 7.25 -5.68 -5.08
C ASN A 159 8.55 -5.85 -5.88
N VAL A 160 8.72 -6.97 -6.59
CA VAL A 160 9.90 -7.20 -7.44
C VAL A 160 9.51 -7.53 -8.87
N LEU A 161 10.40 -7.20 -9.81
CA LEU A 161 10.19 -7.46 -11.23
C LEU A 161 10.08 -8.95 -11.55
N ASP A 162 10.74 -9.80 -10.76
CA ASP A 162 10.72 -11.27 -10.91
C ASP A 162 9.31 -11.88 -10.76
N VAL A 163 8.38 -11.13 -10.16
CA VAL A 163 6.98 -11.54 -9.95
C VAL A 163 5.99 -10.54 -10.56
N LEU A 164 6.45 -9.68 -11.48
CA LEU A 164 5.61 -8.77 -12.24
C LEU A 164 5.16 -9.46 -13.52
N ASP A 165 3.98 -10.09 -13.52
CA ASP A 165 3.55 -11.00 -14.59
C ASP A 165 2.12 -10.79 -15.11
N GLU A 166 1.30 -9.95 -14.46
CA GLU A 166 -0.05 -9.64 -14.92
C GLU A 166 -0.25 -8.17 -15.34
N PRO A 167 -1.05 -7.90 -16.40
CA PRO A 167 -1.40 -6.54 -16.81
C PRO A 167 -2.06 -5.71 -15.70
N GLY A 168 -1.46 -4.57 -15.39
CA GLY A 168 -1.88 -3.64 -14.34
C GLY A 168 -1.04 -3.76 -13.07
N GLU A 169 -0.22 -4.80 -12.92
CA GLU A 169 0.66 -4.93 -11.78
C GLU A 169 1.81 -3.92 -11.82
N TRP A 170 2.30 -3.54 -10.64
CA TRP A 170 3.42 -2.62 -10.52
C TRP A 170 4.32 -2.96 -9.33
N CYS A 171 5.58 -2.52 -9.41
CA CYS A 171 6.51 -2.56 -8.29
C CYS A 171 7.32 -1.26 -8.21
N VAL A 172 7.94 -1.02 -7.05
CA VAL A 172 8.78 0.15 -6.81
C VAL A 172 10.21 -0.26 -6.44
N ASP A 173 11.17 0.33 -7.16
CA ASP A 173 12.57 0.35 -6.78
C ASP A 173 12.85 1.64 -6.02
N ARG A 174 12.97 1.50 -4.70
CA ARG A 174 13.12 2.63 -3.77
C ARG A 174 14.50 3.26 -3.85
N LYS A 175 15.50 2.49 -4.28
CA LYS A 175 16.90 2.93 -4.34
C LYS A 175 17.18 3.76 -5.58
N ALA A 176 16.65 3.33 -6.72
CA ALA A 176 16.70 4.06 -7.98
C ALA A 176 15.63 5.15 -8.06
N GLY A 177 14.60 5.09 -7.20
CA GLY A 177 13.46 5.99 -7.24
C GLY A 177 12.60 5.76 -8.47
N LYS A 178 12.37 4.50 -8.83
CA LYS A 178 11.69 4.08 -10.07
C LYS A 178 10.42 3.30 -9.79
N LEU A 179 9.43 3.50 -10.63
CA LEU A 179 8.23 2.67 -10.75
C LEU A 179 8.32 1.80 -11.98
N TYR A 180 7.90 0.56 -11.86
CA TYR A 180 7.70 -0.35 -12.98
C TYR A 180 6.25 -0.78 -13.01
N LEU A 181 5.63 -0.76 -14.18
CA LEU A 181 4.22 -1.09 -14.39
C LEU A 181 4.11 -1.99 -15.63
N MET A 182 3.50 -3.16 -15.48
CA MET A 182 3.06 -3.93 -16.63
C MET A 182 1.76 -3.31 -17.13
N SER A 183 1.79 -2.63 -18.28
CA SER A 183 0.67 -1.80 -18.71
C SER A 183 -0.49 -2.63 -19.25
N LYS A 184 -1.74 -2.24 -18.92
CA LYS A 184 -2.96 -2.77 -19.57
C LYS A 184 -3.15 -2.24 -21.01
N LYS A 185 -2.39 -1.22 -21.40
CA LYS A 185 -2.49 -0.46 -22.66
C LYS A 185 -1.12 -0.36 -23.31
N ASP A 186 -1.06 0.12 -24.55
CA ASP A 186 0.22 0.37 -25.22
C ASP A 186 1.12 1.29 -24.38
N GLU A 187 0.63 2.45 -23.94
CA GLU A 187 1.33 3.37 -23.02
C GLU A 187 0.50 3.60 -21.74
N PRO A 188 1.11 3.60 -20.54
CA PRO A 188 0.44 3.99 -19.31
C PRO A 188 -0.03 5.44 -19.37
N GLY A 189 -1.31 5.64 -19.07
CA GLY A 189 -1.90 6.97 -18.93
C GLY A 189 -2.77 7.04 -17.68
N ASP A 190 -2.84 8.21 -17.07
CA ASP A 190 -3.66 8.50 -15.89
C ASP A 190 -3.31 7.62 -14.67
N ILE A 191 -2.02 7.39 -14.44
CA ILE A 191 -1.53 6.69 -13.24
C ILE A 191 -1.22 7.71 -12.14
N PHE A 192 -1.82 7.54 -10.97
CA PHE A 192 -1.69 8.45 -9.84
C PHE A 192 -1.02 7.78 -8.63
N ALA A 193 -0.06 8.48 -8.03
CA ALA A 193 0.56 8.13 -6.77
C ALA A 193 0.04 9.06 -5.65
N PRO A 194 -0.39 8.54 -4.49
CA PRO A 194 -0.80 9.37 -3.37
C PRO A 194 0.41 10.05 -2.71
N VAL A 195 0.27 11.33 -2.37
CA VAL A 195 1.33 12.12 -1.70
C VAL A 195 1.01 12.49 -0.24
N LEU A 196 -0.21 12.23 0.23
CA LEU A 196 -0.63 12.48 1.61
C LEU A 196 -1.10 11.20 2.29
N THR A 197 -0.82 11.08 3.58
CA THR A 197 -1.35 10.01 4.44
C THR A 197 -2.72 10.36 5.02
N GLU A 198 -3.06 11.65 5.07
CA GLU A 198 -4.30 12.17 5.64
C GLU A 198 -4.87 13.27 4.74
N LEU A 199 -6.06 13.06 4.17
CA LEU A 199 -6.72 14.03 3.30
C LEU A 199 -7.45 15.12 4.10
N VAL A 200 -8.13 14.72 5.17
CA VAL A 200 -8.92 15.60 6.04
C VAL A 200 -8.65 15.24 7.49
N ARG A 201 -8.29 16.24 8.30
CA ARG A 201 -8.18 16.13 9.75
C ARG A 201 -9.26 16.98 10.42
N VAL A 202 -10.00 16.40 11.35
CA VAL A 202 -10.92 17.13 12.23
C VAL A 202 -10.44 16.89 13.65
N GLU A 203 -9.80 17.89 14.25
CA GLU A 203 -9.10 17.74 15.52
C GLU A 203 -9.34 18.96 16.42
N GLY A 204 -9.75 18.68 17.66
CA GLY A 204 -9.93 19.69 18.69
C GLY A 204 -8.68 19.85 19.56
N GLU A 205 -8.85 20.31 20.79
CA GLU A 205 -7.78 20.32 21.79
C GLU A 205 -7.87 19.07 22.67
N ILE A 206 -6.79 18.29 22.72
CA ILE A 206 -6.67 17.07 23.53
C ILE A 206 -6.00 17.41 24.86
N ASP A 207 -6.65 17.10 25.98
CA ASP A 207 -6.03 17.19 27.30
C ASP A 207 -5.41 15.84 27.67
N TYR A 208 -4.15 15.63 27.29
CA TYR A 208 -3.42 14.41 27.62
C TYR A 208 -3.19 14.20 29.13
N ALA A 209 -3.32 15.24 29.95
CA ALA A 209 -3.04 15.19 31.39
C ALA A 209 -4.31 15.15 32.26
N GLY A 210 -5.46 15.50 31.69
CA GLY A 210 -6.75 15.56 32.37
C GLY A 210 -7.83 14.74 31.67
N PRO A 211 -9.08 14.83 32.18
CA PRO A 211 -10.17 13.96 31.73
C PRO A 211 -11.03 14.57 30.61
N GLU A 212 -10.76 15.81 30.17
CA GLU A 212 -11.66 16.57 29.31
C GLU A 212 -10.97 17.11 28.05
N ASP A 213 -11.38 16.60 26.90
CA ASP A 213 -11.02 17.16 25.59
C ASP A 213 -12.00 18.26 25.18
N THR A 214 -11.53 19.20 24.35
CA THR A 214 -12.39 20.17 23.66
C THR A 214 -12.53 19.76 22.19
N PRO A 215 -13.64 19.11 21.78
CA PRO A 215 -13.78 18.64 20.40
C PRO A 215 -14.24 19.74 19.45
N VAL A 216 -13.88 19.61 18.17
CA VAL A 216 -14.55 20.32 17.06
C VAL A 216 -16.00 19.83 16.95
N ARG A 217 -16.95 20.73 16.70
CA ARG A 217 -18.39 20.40 16.73
C ARG A 217 -19.13 20.82 15.47
N ASN A 218 -20.17 20.05 15.14
CA ASN A 218 -21.21 20.42 14.19
C ASN A 218 -20.74 20.64 12.73
N LEU A 219 -19.72 19.91 12.30
CA LEU A 219 -19.31 19.82 10.89
C LEU A 219 -20.06 18.68 10.18
N VAL A 220 -20.51 18.93 8.96
CA VAL A 220 -21.18 17.94 8.11
C VAL A 220 -20.55 17.94 6.72
N PHE A 221 -20.06 16.77 6.28
CA PHE A 221 -19.57 16.54 4.92
C PHE A 221 -20.60 15.73 4.14
N ARG A 222 -21.00 16.18 2.94
CA ARG A 222 -22.06 15.52 2.16
C ARG A 222 -21.74 15.44 0.67
N GLY A 223 -21.75 14.22 0.13
CA GLY A 223 -21.59 13.99 -1.31
C GLY A 223 -20.19 14.29 -1.84
N LEU A 224 -19.17 14.30 -0.96
CA LEU A 224 -17.77 14.51 -1.33
C LEU A 224 -17.06 13.16 -1.51
N THR A 225 -16.13 13.09 -2.45
CA THR A 225 -15.26 11.93 -2.65
C THR A 225 -13.85 12.23 -2.14
N PHE A 226 -13.28 11.31 -1.38
CA PHE A 226 -11.89 11.33 -0.90
C PHE A 226 -11.16 10.14 -1.51
N THR A 227 -10.02 10.35 -2.15
CA THR A 227 -9.29 9.29 -2.88
C THR A 227 -7.81 9.65 -3.03
N HIS A 228 -6.99 8.65 -3.35
CA HIS A 228 -5.53 8.71 -3.40
C HIS A 228 -4.95 9.08 -2.03
#